data_AF-A0AAD0ACM8-F1
#
_entry.id   AF-A0AAD0ACM8-F1
#
_cell.length_a   1.000
_cell.length_b   1.000
_cell.length_c   1.000
_cell.angle_alpha   90.00
_cell.angle_beta   90.00
_cell.angle_gamma   90.00
#
_symmetry.space_group_name_H-M   'P 1'
#
loop_
_entity.id
_entity.type
_entity.pdbx_description
1 polymer ?
#
loop_
_entity_poly.entity_id
_entity_poly.type
_entity_poly.pdbx_seq_one_letter_code
_entity_poly.pdbx_strand_id
1 'polypeptide(L)'
;MANPIAIVGQTAALTVLKEGINLCQSILVYRQQAQQIELAREQMHAHANLQMAEIEHQFAKDMALLDTMSRGFGITLKQISKQSKGKAKLIKSVEQQIMMTLQMIASPTTPNDIRVGLNQTLQMITTQQAALINDFIGQNDSAVNAFAIFADGVRTSPRTFTDVR
;
A
#
# COMPACT_ATOMS: atom_id res chain seq x y z
N MET A 1 44.57 5.83 -87.41
CA MET A 1 44.94 5.36 -86.06
C MET A 1 44.31 6.32 -85.06
N ALA A 2 43.31 5.87 -84.28
CA ALA A 2 42.62 6.72 -83.33
C ALA A 2 43.55 7.09 -82.18
N ASN A 3 43.56 8.38 -81.80
CA ASN A 3 44.46 8.91 -80.79
C ASN A 3 44.13 8.27 -79.41
N PRO A 4 45.05 7.50 -78.78
CA PRO A 4 44.77 6.77 -77.53
C PRO A 4 44.35 7.69 -76.38
N ILE A 5 44.76 8.96 -76.41
CA ILE A 5 44.35 9.98 -75.43
C ILE A 5 42.85 10.28 -75.50
N ALA A 6 42.24 10.22 -76.69
CA ALA A 6 40.81 10.47 -76.87
C ALA A 6 39.93 9.31 -76.35
N ILE A 7 40.42 8.07 -76.45
CA ILE A 7 39.72 6.86 -75.98
C ILE A 7 39.75 6.78 -74.45
N VAL A 8 40.90 7.12 -73.83
CA VAL A 8 41.08 7.17 -72.36
C VAL A 8 40.27 8.31 -71.74
N GLY A 9 40.19 9.47 -72.40
CA GLY A 9 39.38 10.60 -71.93
C GLY A 9 37.87 10.30 -71.92
N GLN A 10 37.36 9.59 -72.93
CA GLN A 10 35.96 9.16 -72.97
C GLN A 10 35.63 8.11 -71.90
N THR A 11 36.53 7.18 -71.60
CA THR A 11 36.33 6.16 -70.55
C THR A 11 36.41 6.75 -69.15
N ALA A 12 37.33 7.68 -68.89
CA ALA A 12 37.41 8.41 -67.63
C ALA A 12 36.16 9.27 -67.37
N ALA A 13 35.68 10.01 -68.38
CA ALA A 13 34.46 10.80 -68.28
C ALA A 13 33.22 9.95 -68.01
N LEU A 14 33.08 8.79 -68.67
CA LEU A 14 31.98 7.85 -68.43
C LEU A 14 32.01 7.25 -67.01
N THR A 15 33.21 7.01 -66.48
CA THR A 15 33.42 6.46 -65.14
C THR A 15 33.04 7.48 -64.07
N VAL A 16 33.50 8.73 -64.22
CA VAL A 16 33.11 9.84 -63.33
C VAL A 16 31.61 10.09 -63.35
N LEU A 17 30.98 9.99 -64.52
CA LEU A 17 29.53 10.19 -64.66
C LEU A 17 28.75 9.05 -63.98
N LYS A 18 29.23 7.81 -64.08
CA LYS A 18 28.64 6.65 -63.38
C LYS A 18 28.81 6.76 -61.86
N GLU A 19 29.97 7.17 -61.37
CA GLU A 19 30.21 7.41 -59.94
C GLU A 19 29.37 8.57 -59.41
N GLY A 20 29.22 9.65 -60.18
CA GLY A 20 28.34 10.78 -59.84
C GLY A 20 26.87 10.36 -59.75
N ILE A 21 26.38 9.51 -60.67
CA ILE A 21 25.02 8.95 -60.59
C ILE A 21 24.86 8.07 -59.34
N ASN A 22 25.84 7.21 -59.05
CA ASN A 22 25.81 6.34 -57.87
C ASN A 22 25.81 7.15 -56.56
N LEU A 23 26.57 8.26 -56.51
CA LEU A 23 26.58 9.18 -55.38
C LEU A 23 25.22 9.88 -55.21
N CYS A 24 24.60 10.34 -56.30
CA CYS A 24 23.26 10.93 -56.23
C CYS A 24 22.22 9.92 -55.72
N GLN A 25 22.30 8.66 -56.16
CA GLN A 25 21.43 7.59 -55.66
C GLN A 25 21.65 7.33 -54.16
N SER A 26 22.90 7.27 -53.70
CA SER A 26 23.18 7.06 -52.27
C SER A 26 22.72 8.22 -51.40
N ILE A 27 22.83 9.47 -51.87
CA ILE A 27 22.29 10.65 -51.19
C ILE A 27 20.76 10.58 -51.06
N LEU A 28 20.07 10.16 -52.13
CA LEU A 28 18.61 10.01 -52.10
C LEU A 28 18.17 8.92 -51.11
N VAL A 29 18.83 7.77 -51.13
CA VAL A 29 18.57 6.68 -50.18
C VAL A 29 18.84 7.13 -48.75
N TYR A 30 19.96 7.81 -48.50
CA TYR A 30 20.29 8.35 -47.17
C TYR A 30 19.22 9.33 -46.68
N ARG A 31 18.78 10.27 -47.52
CA ARG A 31 17.71 11.22 -47.15
C ARG A 31 16.41 10.52 -46.81
N GLN A 32 16.03 9.50 -47.58
CA GLN A 32 14.84 8.70 -47.30
C GLN A 32 14.96 7.96 -45.97
N GLN A 33 16.11 7.33 -45.70
CA GLN A 33 16.38 6.66 -44.43
C GLN A 33 16.36 7.64 -43.25
N ALA A 34 16.96 8.82 -43.40
CA ALA A 34 16.95 9.86 -42.38
C ALA A 34 15.52 10.31 -42.03
N GLN A 35 14.66 10.49 -43.05
CA GLN A 35 13.25 10.83 -42.84
C GLN A 35 12.48 9.70 -42.11
N GLN A 36 12.75 8.45 -42.45
CA GLN A 36 12.14 7.30 -41.77
C GLN A 36 12.59 7.18 -40.31
N ILE A 37 13.86 7.46 -40.03
CA ILE A 37 14.39 7.49 -38.66
C ILE A 37 13.70 8.59 -37.85
N GLU A 38 13.53 9.78 -38.42
CA GLU A 38 12.88 10.89 -37.70
C GLU A 38 11.41 10.58 -37.40
N LEU A 39 10.68 10.01 -38.38
CA LEU A 39 9.31 9.55 -38.16
C LEU A 39 9.21 8.47 -37.07
N ALA A 40 10.11 7.48 -37.10
CA ALA A 40 10.16 6.43 -36.08
C ALA A 40 10.48 7.00 -34.69
N ARG A 41 11.38 7.99 -34.63
CA ARG A 41 11.72 8.71 -33.40
C ARG A 41 10.50 9.45 -32.85
N GLU A 42 9.77 10.20 -33.67
CA GLU A 42 8.55 10.91 -33.25
C GLU A 42 7.50 9.93 -32.69
N GLN A 43 7.28 8.81 -33.38
CA GLN A 43 6.36 7.77 -32.91
C GLN A 43 6.81 7.15 -31.58
N MET A 44 8.11 6.90 -31.43
CA MET A 44 8.67 6.36 -30.19
C MET A 44 8.49 7.34 -29.02
N HIS A 45 8.73 8.64 -29.23
CA HIS A 45 8.49 9.66 -28.19
C HIS A 45 7.01 9.78 -27.83
N ALA A 46 6.11 9.77 -28.82
CA ALA A 46 4.68 9.78 -28.56
C ALA A 46 4.24 8.55 -27.76
N HIS A 47 4.74 7.37 -28.11
CA HIS A 47 4.43 6.14 -27.38
C HIS A 47 5.01 6.16 -25.95
N ALA A 48 6.25 6.61 -25.78
CA ALA A 48 6.88 6.74 -24.47
C ALA A 48 6.10 7.70 -23.56
N ASN A 49 5.63 8.83 -24.09
CA ASN A 49 4.81 9.78 -23.33
C ASN A 49 3.48 9.16 -22.87
N LEU A 50 2.83 8.38 -23.73
CA LEU A 50 1.61 7.66 -23.37
C LEU A 50 1.86 6.62 -22.28
N GLN A 51 2.91 5.81 -22.42
CA GLN A 51 3.28 4.84 -21.39
C GLN A 51 3.63 5.51 -20.06
N MET A 52 4.34 6.64 -20.10
CA MET A 52 4.70 7.38 -18.90
C MET A 52 3.46 7.94 -18.18
N ALA A 53 2.50 8.49 -18.93
CA ALA A 53 1.22 8.94 -18.38
C ALA A 53 0.42 7.78 -17.76
N GLU A 54 0.44 6.59 -18.38
CA GLU A 54 -0.21 5.39 -17.84
C GLU A 54 0.44 4.92 -16.53
N ILE A 55 1.78 4.92 -16.46
CA ILE A 55 2.53 4.60 -15.24
C ILE A 55 2.21 5.61 -14.14
N GLU A 56 2.21 6.90 -14.43
CA GLU A 56 1.88 7.96 -13.47
C GLU A 56 0.46 7.80 -12.92
N HIS A 57 -0.51 7.53 -13.80
CA HIS A 57 -1.89 7.30 -13.39
C HIS A 57 -2.04 6.05 -12.51
N GLN A 58 -1.39 4.95 -12.88
CA GLN A 58 -1.42 3.72 -12.11
C GLN A 58 -0.74 3.90 -10.75
N PHE A 59 0.41 4.58 -10.71
CA PHE A 59 1.10 4.91 -9.47
C PHE A 59 0.25 5.78 -8.54
N ALA A 60 -0.41 6.81 -9.07
CA ALA A 60 -1.31 7.66 -8.29
C ALA A 60 -2.47 6.87 -7.68
N LYS A 61 -3.04 5.92 -8.43
CA LYS A 61 -4.09 5.02 -7.95
C LYS A 61 -3.59 4.11 -6.83
N ASP A 62 -2.40 3.54 -6.98
CA ASP A 62 -1.80 2.65 -5.97
C ASP A 62 -1.43 3.42 -4.69
N MET A 63 -0.94 4.66 -4.82
CA MET A 63 -0.69 5.53 -3.67
C MET A 63 -1.98 5.92 -2.93
N ALA A 64 -3.06 6.22 -3.66
CA ALA A 64 -4.36 6.51 -3.06
C ALA A 64 -4.93 5.30 -2.29
N LEU A 65 -4.73 4.09 -2.83
CA LEU A 65 -5.08 2.85 -2.15
C LEU A 65 -4.27 2.69 -0.85
N LEU A 66 -2.95 2.87 -0.91
CA LEU A 66 -2.07 2.73 0.24
C LEU A 66 -2.39 3.75 1.34
N ASP A 67 -2.67 5.01 0.98
CA ASP A 67 -3.11 6.05 1.92
C ASP A 67 -4.45 5.67 2.57
N THR A 68 -5.40 5.15 1.79
CA THR A 68 -6.69 4.67 2.30
C THR A 68 -6.53 3.53 3.31
N MET A 69 -5.67 2.55 3.01
CA MET A 69 -5.35 1.44 3.93
C MET A 69 -4.64 1.95 5.19
N SER A 70 -3.69 2.87 5.06
CA SER A 70 -2.96 3.48 6.17
C SER A 70 -3.89 4.24 7.12
N ARG A 71 -4.83 5.04 6.57
CA ARG A 71 -5.86 5.73 7.36
C ARG A 71 -6.77 4.75 8.08
N GLY A 72 -7.24 3.70 7.40
CA GLY A 72 -8.03 2.63 7.98
C GLY A 72 -7.32 1.97 9.17
N PHE A 73 -6.05 1.63 8.99
CA PHE A 73 -5.21 1.06 10.05
C PHE A 73 -5.07 2.01 11.25
N GLY A 74 -4.84 3.31 10.99
CA GLY A 74 -4.76 4.34 12.02
C GLY A 74 -6.06 4.50 12.82
N ILE A 75 -7.22 4.37 12.18
CA ILE A 75 -8.53 4.37 12.85
C ILE A 75 -8.65 3.14 13.76
N THR A 76 -8.29 1.96 13.26
CA THR A 76 -8.31 0.70 14.03
C THR A 76 -7.44 0.78 15.28
N LEU A 77 -6.20 1.28 15.16
CA LEU A 77 -5.30 1.48 16.30
C LEU A 77 -5.88 2.45 17.32
N LYS A 78 -6.49 3.56 16.88
CA LYS A 78 -7.15 4.53 17.78
C LYS A 78 -8.31 3.88 18.53
N GLN A 79 -9.10 3.06 17.85
CA GLN A 79 -10.23 2.36 18.46
C GLN A 79 -9.75 1.34 19.51
N ILE A 80 -8.76 0.51 19.17
CA ILE A 80 -8.12 -0.44 20.09
C ILE A 80 -7.57 0.30 21.32
N SER A 81 -6.83 1.40 21.11
CA SER A 81 -6.26 2.19 22.20
C SER A 81 -7.35 2.76 23.12
N LYS A 82 -8.46 3.26 22.54
CA LYS A 82 -9.59 3.81 23.31
C LYS A 82 -10.29 2.71 24.13
N GLN A 83 -10.57 1.56 23.53
CA GLN A 83 -11.21 0.42 24.19
C GLN A 83 -10.34 -0.12 25.32
N SER A 84 -9.05 -0.35 25.06
CA SER A 84 -8.07 -0.81 26.04
C SER A 84 -7.98 0.15 27.24
N LYS A 85 -7.85 1.46 27.00
CA LYS A 85 -7.84 2.47 28.08
C LYS A 85 -9.15 2.48 28.88
N GLY A 86 -10.30 2.33 28.22
CA GLY A 86 -11.61 2.28 28.86
C GLY A 86 -11.72 1.11 29.82
N LYS A 87 -11.39 -0.09 29.37
CA LYS A 87 -11.45 -1.31 30.21
C LYS A 87 -10.39 -1.31 31.31
N ALA A 88 -9.18 -0.84 31.06
CA ALA A 88 -8.16 -0.70 32.10
C ALA A 88 -8.63 0.21 33.25
N LYS A 89 -9.35 1.30 32.93
CA LYS A 89 -9.98 2.15 33.95
C LYS A 89 -11.08 1.42 34.74
N LEU A 90 -11.92 0.63 34.07
CA LEU A 90 -12.96 -0.17 34.73
C LEU A 90 -12.36 -1.23 35.66
N ILE A 91 -11.33 -1.96 35.21
CA ILE A 91 -10.61 -2.94 36.03
C ILE A 91 -10.05 -2.27 37.28
N LYS A 92 -9.36 -1.13 37.13
CA LYS A 92 -8.82 -0.37 38.25
C LYS A 92 -9.90 0.12 39.23
N SER A 93 -11.06 0.54 38.71
CA SER A 93 -12.20 0.94 39.55
C SER A 93 -12.75 -0.23 40.35
N VAL A 94 -12.84 -1.42 39.74
CA VAL A 94 -13.30 -2.65 40.40
C VAL A 94 -12.30 -3.10 41.46
N GLU A 95 -10.99 -3.05 41.18
CA GLU A 95 -9.93 -3.32 42.16
C GLU A 95 -10.03 -2.42 43.40
N GLN A 96 -10.31 -1.13 43.21
CA GLN A 96 -10.52 -0.20 44.32
C GLN A 96 -11.75 -0.58 45.16
N GLN A 97 -12.84 -0.98 44.52
CA GLN A 97 -14.05 -1.43 45.23
C GLN A 97 -13.80 -2.73 46.03
N ILE A 98 -13.04 -3.67 45.45
CA ILE A 98 -12.63 -4.90 46.15
C ILE A 98 -11.82 -4.55 47.39
N MET A 99 -10.81 -3.68 47.26
CA MET A 99 -10.00 -3.25 48.40
C MET A 99 -10.83 -2.59 49.50
N MET A 100 -11.74 -1.67 49.14
CA MET A 100 -12.62 -1.01 50.11
C MET A 100 -13.52 -2.02 50.82
N THR A 101 -14.06 -3.00 50.08
CA THR A 101 -14.93 -4.04 50.64
C THR A 101 -14.16 -4.93 51.62
N LEU A 102 -12.94 -5.34 51.26
CA LEU A 102 -12.06 -6.12 52.12
C LEU A 102 -11.70 -5.35 53.41
N GLN A 103 -11.40 -4.06 53.31
CA GLN A 103 -11.12 -3.22 54.48
C GLN A 103 -12.33 -3.11 55.41
N MET A 104 -13.55 -2.97 54.87
CA MET A 104 -14.77 -2.95 55.67
C MET A 104 -15.06 -4.29 56.35
N ILE A 105 -14.81 -5.42 55.68
CA ILE A 105 -14.96 -6.76 56.27
C ILE A 105 -13.95 -6.96 57.41
N ALA A 106 -12.69 -6.55 57.20
CA ALA A 106 -11.62 -6.69 58.17
C ALA A 106 -11.76 -5.77 59.39
N SER A 107 -12.60 -4.73 59.31
CA SER A 107 -12.81 -3.79 60.41
C SER A 107 -13.44 -4.50 61.63
N PRO A 108 -12.86 -4.34 62.83
CA PRO A 108 -13.36 -4.98 64.05
C PRO A 108 -14.72 -4.45 64.50
N THR A 109 -15.15 -3.29 64.00
CA THR A 109 -16.43 -2.65 64.36
C THR A 109 -17.58 -3.06 63.45
N THR A 110 -17.33 -3.80 62.37
CA THR A 110 -18.35 -4.18 61.40
C THR A 110 -19.24 -5.31 61.95
N PRO A 111 -20.57 -5.10 62.09
CA PRO A 111 -21.52 -6.12 62.52
C PRO A 111 -21.48 -7.38 61.64
N ASN A 112 -21.73 -8.55 62.25
CA ASN A 112 -21.58 -9.83 61.56
C ASN A 112 -22.55 -9.98 60.36
N ASP A 113 -23.77 -9.47 60.47
CA ASP A 113 -24.77 -9.50 59.39
C ASP A 113 -24.32 -8.65 58.20
N ILE A 114 -23.66 -7.52 58.46
CA ILE A 114 -23.04 -6.66 57.44
C ILE A 114 -21.85 -7.38 56.79
N ARG A 115 -21.03 -8.10 57.56
CA ARG A 115 -19.91 -8.89 57.01
C ARG A 115 -20.39 -9.97 56.04
N VAL A 116 -21.49 -10.67 56.34
CA VAL A 116 -22.08 -11.67 55.44
C VAL A 116 -22.52 -11.02 54.12
N GLY A 117 -23.21 -9.88 54.17
CA GLY A 117 -23.61 -9.14 52.97
C GLY A 117 -22.42 -8.59 52.16
N LEU A 118 -21.39 -8.10 52.83
CA LEU A 118 -20.15 -7.63 52.18
C LEU A 118 -19.38 -8.79 51.53
N ASN A 119 -19.36 -9.98 52.13
CA ASN A 119 -18.75 -11.16 51.51
C ASN A 119 -19.49 -11.59 50.23
N GLN A 120 -20.82 -11.52 50.21
CA GLN A 120 -21.61 -11.77 48.99
C GLN A 120 -21.31 -10.72 47.91
N THR A 121 -21.23 -9.45 48.32
CA THR A 121 -20.87 -8.34 47.42
C THR A 121 -19.46 -8.52 46.85
N LEU A 122 -18.50 -8.92 47.69
CA LEU A 122 -17.12 -9.21 47.28
C LEU A 122 -17.08 -10.32 46.23
N GLN A 123 -17.80 -11.42 46.43
CA GLN A 123 -17.88 -12.49 45.42
C GLN A 123 -18.42 -11.96 44.08
N MET A 124 -19.50 -11.18 44.10
CA MET A 124 -20.08 -10.59 42.89
C MET A 124 -19.07 -9.68 42.15
N ILE A 125 -18.40 -8.79 42.87
CA ILE A 125 -17.42 -7.86 42.30
C ILE A 125 -16.20 -8.63 41.76
N THR A 126 -15.76 -9.69 42.43
CA THR A 126 -14.63 -10.52 41.98
C THR A 126 -14.98 -11.29 40.69
N THR A 127 -16.20 -11.82 40.58
CA THR A 127 -16.69 -12.44 39.33
C THR A 127 -16.76 -11.40 38.19
N GLN A 128 -17.23 -10.19 38.48
CA GLN A 128 -17.25 -9.11 37.51
C GLN A 128 -15.82 -8.72 37.05
N GLN A 129 -14.85 -8.70 37.95
CA GLN A 129 -13.44 -8.43 37.62
C GLN A 129 -12.90 -9.49 36.65
N ALA A 130 -13.14 -10.77 36.93
CA ALA A 130 -12.71 -11.88 36.07
C ALA A 130 -13.31 -11.77 34.66
N ALA A 131 -14.60 -11.42 34.57
CA ALA A 131 -15.25 -11.18 33.28
C ALA A 131 -14.61 -10.00 32.53
N LEU A 132 -14.32 -8.88 33.21
CA LEU A 132 -13.67 -7.71 32.59
C LEU A 132 -12.24 -8.01 32.10
N ILE A 133 -11.49 -8.85 32.82
CA ILE A 133 -10.14 -9.27 32.41
C ILE A 133 -10.21 -10.18 31.17
N ASN A 134 -11.11 -11.16 31.17
CA ASN A 134 -11.31 -12.03 30.00
C ASN A 134 -11.75 -11.22 28.77
N ASP A 135 -12.68 -10.29 28.96
CA ASP A 135 -13.11 -9.34 27.94
C ASP A 135 -11.95 -8.50 27.41
N PHE A 136 -11.03 -8.07 28.28
CA PHE A 136 -9.89 -7.24 27.89
C PHE A 136 -8.90 -8.03 27.04
N ILE A 137 -8.69 -9.31 27.34
CA ILE A 137 -7.82 -10.21 26.56
C ILE A 137 -8.39 -10.41 25.15
N GLY A 138 -9.71 -10.54 24.99
CA GLY A 138 -10.36 -10.79 23.68
C GLY A 138 -10.75 -9.55 22.86
N GLN A 139 -10.47 -8.34 23.33
CA GLN A 139 -11.15 -7.14 22.81
C GLN A 139 -10.64 -6.59 21.47
N ASN A 140 -9.51 -7.10 20.99
CA ASN A 140 -8.88 -6.58 19.79
C ASN A 140 -9.45 -7.21 18.51
N ASP A 141 -10.06 -8.39 18.61
CA ASP A 141 -10.46 -9.20 17.45
C ASP A 141 -11.49 -8.49 16.59
N SER A 142 -12.47 -7.80 17.19
CA SER A 142 -13.51 -7.10 16.42
C SER A 142 -12.94 -5.97 15.55
N ALA A 143 -12.04 -5.16 16.11
CA ALA A 143 -11.43 -4.04 15.39
C ALA A 143 -10.45 -4.53 14.31
N VAL A 144 -9.69 -5.59 14.61
CA VAL A 144 -8.78 -6.24 13.65
C VAL A 144 -9.56 -6.90 12.51
N ASN A 145 -10.64 -7.61 12.81
CA ASN A 145 -11.50 -8.24 11.80
C ASN A 145 -12.18 -7.20 10.90
N ALA A 146 -12.66 -6.09 11.46
CA ALA A 146 -13.21 -5.00 10.67
C ALA A 146 -12.17 -4.39 9.70
N PHE A 147 -10.91 -4.25 10.16
CA PHE A 147 -9.82 -3.81 9.29
C PHE A 147 -9.48 -4.85 8.22
N ALA A 148 -9.47 -6.14 8.54
CA ALA A 148 -9.22 -7.21 7.59
C ALA A 148 -10.27 -7.23 6.46
N ILE A 149 -11.57 -7.13 6.81
CA ILE A 149 -12.67 -7.05 5.84
C ILE A 149 -12.54 -5.81 4.96
N PHE A 150 -12.21 -4.66 5.56
CA PHE A 150 -11.95 -3.44 4.80
C PHE A 150 -10.76 -3.60 3.85
N ALA A 151 -9.63 -4.09 4.34
CA ALA A 151 -8.42 -4.29 3.54
C ALA A 151 -8.65 -5.25 2.36
N ASP A 152 -9.43 -6.31 2.57
CA ASP A 152 -9.84 -7.22 1.50
C ASP A 152 -10.78 -6.54 0.49
N GLY A 153 -11.68 -5.66 0.95
CA GLY A 153 -12.61 -4.94 0.09
C GLY A 153 -11.99 -3.84 -0.78
N VAL A 154 -10.90 -3.21 -0.35
CA VAL A 154 -10.20 -2.18 -1.15
C VAL A 154 -9.07 -2.78 -2.00
N ARG A 155 -8.71 -4.05 -1.80
CA ARG A 155 -7.67 -4.72 -2.57
C ARG A 155 -8.13 -5.05 -4.01
N THR A 156 -7.23 -4.81 -4.95
CA THR A 156 -7.44 -5.07 -6.39
C THR A 156 -7.00 -6.47 -6.83
N SER A 157 -6.37 -7.27 -5.94
CA SER A 157 -5.91 -8.63 -6.22
C SER A 157 -6.02 -9.51 -4.97
N PRO A 158 -6.51 -10.77 -5.06
CA PRO A 158 -6.79 -11.59 -3.90
C PRO A 158 -5.53 -12.31 -3.40
N ARG A 159 -5.27 -12.26 -2.08
CA ARG A 159 -4.77 -13.38 -1.23
C ARG A 159 -4.51 -12.94 0.23
N THR A 160 -5.07 -13.72 1.15
CA THR A 160 -4.51 -14.13 2.46
C THR A 160 -4.39 -13.11 3.60
N PHE A 161 -5.47 -12.43 4.03
CA PHE A 161 -5.56 -11.98 5.44
C PHE A 161 -6.70 -12.65 6.22
N THR A 162 -7.72 -13.16 5.53
CA THR A 162 -8.84 -13.91 6.10
C THR A 162 -8.52 -15.38 6.44
N ASP A 163 -7.30 -15.85 6.16
CA ASP A 163 -6.87 -17.24 6.37
C ASP A 163 -5.99 -17.46 7.63
N VAL A 164 -5.77 -16.43 8.45
CA VAL A 164 -5.06 -16.62 9.73
C VAL A 164 -6.09 -17.01 10.79
N ARG A 165 -6.35 -18.32 10.89
CA ARG A 165 -6.99 -18.97 12.05
C ARG A 165 -5.96 -19.34 13.10
#